data_AF-A0A9X0AD48-F1
#
_entry.id   AF-A0A9X0AD48-F1
#
_cell.length_a   1.000
_cell.length_b   1.000
_cell.length_c   1.000
_cell.angle_alpha   90.00
_cell.angle_beta   90.00
_cell.angle_gamma   90.00
#
_symmetry.space_group_name_H-M   'P 1'
#
loop_
_entity.id
_entity.type
_entity.pdbx_description
1 polymer ?
#
loop_
_entity_poly.entity_id
_entity_poly.type
_entity_poly.pdbx_seq_one_letter_code
_entity_poly.pdbx_strand_id
1 'polypeptide(L)'
;MTPLRIQPQTYRSTIQKINSISASGKCNFSTRSANTILARNIDGGVERRACVGLPLIQRISTRSMAWNMRAGGLGMVGVGRRGYATATPADVIIEDLTEQYSVARDEFEIASEETTKNSVYAADDRAAAAEELRKLKEMYGTAIAGEHGEEIQRRVGQRVRELEQGVLALEERAREDH
;
A
#
# COMPACT_ATOMS: atom_id res chain seq x y z
N MET A 1 66.08 -6.23 -21.29
CA MET A 1 65.20 -6.15 -20.10
C MET A 1 63.78 -6.44 -20.58
N THR A 2 63.17 -7.50 -20.08
CA THR A 2 61.92 -8.13 -20.57
C THR A 2 60.66 -7.48 -19.99
N PRO A 3 59.54 -7.41 -20.73
CA PRO A 3 58.28 -6.87 -20.23
C PRO A 3 57.55 -7.85 -19.30
N LEU A 4 56.95 -7.33 -18.22
CA LEU A 4 56.15 -8.11 -17.27
C LEU A 4 54.79 -8.46 -17.91
N ARG A 5 54.64 -9.74 -18.23
CA ARG A 5 53.41 -10.36 -18.73
C ARG A 5 52.49 -10.68 -17.55
N ILE A 6 51.51 -9.82 -17.30
CA ILE A 6 50.43 -10.09 -16.34
C ILE A 6 49.56 -11.20 -16.92
N GLN A 7 49.48 -12.33 -16.23
CA GLN A 7 48.54 -13.41 -16.56
C GLN A 7 47.17 -13.14 -15.91
N PRO A 8 46.05 -13.42 -16.61
CA PRO A 8 44.74 -13.34 -16.00
C PRO A 8 44.54 -14.50 -15.01
N GLN A 9 44.21 -14.15 -13.76
CA GLN A 9 43.73 -15.09 -12.75
C GLN A 9 42.37 -15.64 -13.19
N THR A 10 42.32 -16.90 -13.59
CA THR A 10 41.06 -17.62 -13.83
C THR A 10 40.40 -17.91 -12.48
N TYR A 11 39.33 -17.18 -12.15
CA TYR A 11 38.53 -17.45 -10.96
C TYR A 11 37.74 -18.76 -11.13
N ARG A 12 38.09 -19.77 -10.34
CA ARG A 12 37.47 -21.09 -10.29
C ARG A 12 36.34 -21.06 -9.28
N SER A 13 35.12 -20.73 -9.70
CA SER A 13 33.93 -20.87 -8.86
C SER A 13 33.49 -22.34 -8.83
N THR A 14 33.80 -23.03 -7.73
CA THR A 14 33.26 -24.36 -7.44
C THR A 14 31.78 -24.24 -7.05
N ILE A 15 30.90 -24.61 -7.98
CA ILE A 15 29.48 -24.86 -7.75
C ILE A 15 29.36 -25.98 -6.70
N GLN A 16 28.95 -25.65 -5.47
CA GLN A 16 28.57 -26.63 -4.47
C GLN A 16 27.05 -26.85 -4.51
N LYS A 17 26.73 -28.13 -4.66
CA LYS A 17 25.45 -28.78 -4.85
C LYS A 17 24.44 -28.42 -3.75
N ILE A 18 23.26 -28.00 -4.18
CA ILE A 18 22.06 -27.95 -3.33
C ILE A 18 21.66 -29.40 -3.06
N ASN A 19 21.77 -29.82 -1.80
CA ASN A 19 21.15 -31.06 -1.33
C ASN A 19 19.69 -30.77 -0.97
N SER A 20 18.78 -31.34 -1.76
CA SER A 20 17.36 -31.47 -1.44
C SER A 20 17.18 -32.34 -0.20
N ILE A 21 16.61 -31.80 0.88
CA ILE A 21 16.02 -32.59 1.96
C ILE A 21 14.51 -32.37 1.93
N SER A 22 13.84 -33.32 1.30
CA SER A 22 12.45 -33.66 1.55
C SER A 22 12.34 -34.31 2.93
N ALA A 23 11.50 -33.80 3.82
CA ALA A 23 10.85 -34.63 4.85
C ALA A 23 9.64 -33.92 5.46
N SER A 24 8.50 -34.56 5.23
CA SER A 24 7.21 -34.38 5.90
C SER A 24 7.30 -34.32 7.43
N GLY A 25 6.65 -33.33 8.04
CA GLY A 25 6.39 -33.27 9.48
C GLY A 25 5.05 -32.60 9.74
N LYS A 26 4.12 -33.33 10.34
CA LYS A 26 2.70 -32.99 10.51
C LYS A 26 2.50 -31.76 11.41
N CYS A 27 1.46 -31.02 11.05
CA CYS A 27 0.75 -29.99 11.81
C CYS A 27 0.60 -30.29 13.31
N ASN A 28 0.57 -29.23 14.13
CA ASN A 28 -0.32 -29.01 15.29
C ASN A 28 0.01 -27.65 15.96
N PHE A 29 -0.33 -26.50 15.34
CA PHE A 29 -0.36 -25.24 16.08
C PHE A 29 -1.80 -24.94 16.50
N SER A 30 -2.16 -25.48 17.67
CA SER A 30 -3.44 -25.29 18.32
C SER A 30 -3.60 -23.84 18.74
N THR A 31 -4.64 -23.19 18.22
CA THR A 31 -5.19 -21.92 18.69
C THR A 31 -5.48 -21.97 20.19
N ARG A 32 -4.92 -21.03 20.96
CA ARG A 32 -5.43 -20.69 22.29
C ARG A 32 -5.37 -19.18 22.51
N SER A 33 -6.51 -18.56 22.25
CA SER A 33 -7.09 -17.41 22.96
C SER A 33 -6.30 -16.91 24.17
N ALA A 34 -5.90 -15.63 24.14
CA ALA A 34 -5.96 -14.74 25.30
C ALA A 34 -5.95 -13.28 24.84
N ASN A 35 -7.06 -12.60 25.08
CA ASN A 35 -7.16 -11.15 25.16
C ASN A 35 -6.17 -10.63 26.21
N THR A 36 -5.36 -9.64 25.85
CA THR A 36 -4.88 -8.65 26.83
C THR A 36 -4.64 -7.29 26.19
N ILE A 37 -5.42 -6.36 26.72
CA ILE A 37 -5.45 -4.92 26.53
C ILE A 37 -4.09 -4.30 26.85
N LEU A 38 -3.56 -3.48 25.95
CA LEU A 38 -2.69 -2.36 26.31
C LEU A 38 -3.10 -1.13 25.50
N ALA A 39 -4.12 -0.44 26.02
CA ALA A 39 -4.41 0.93 25.68
C ALA A 39 -3.26 1.82 26.17
N ARG A 40 -2.58 2.48 25.24
CA ARG A 40 -1.68 3.60 25.53
C ARG A 40 -2.54 4.84 25.73
N ASN A 41 -2.61 5.33 26.96
CA ASN A 41 -3.13 6.67 27.28
C ASN A 41 -1.95 7.63 27.33
N ILE A 42 -1.86 8.55 26.36
CA ILE A 42 -1.15 9.82 26.50
C ILE A 42 -2.07 10.86 25.89
N ASP A 43 -2.75 11.61 26.75
CA ASP A 43 -3.27 12.95 26.45
C ASP A 43 -3.31 13.75 27.76
N GLY A 44 -2.29 14.59 27.96
CA GLY A 44 -2.50 15.87 28.65
C GLY A 44 -3.30 16.76 27.69
N GLY A 45 -4.12 17.70 28.08
CA GLY A 45 -4.32 18.42 29.32
C GLY A 45 -5.07 19.71 28.94
N VAL A 46 -5.61 20.37 29.95
CA VAL A 46 -5.95 21.81 29.98
C VAL A 46 -7.36 22.24 29.53
N GLU A 47 -8.10 22.60 30.58
CA GLU A 47 -9.11 23.66 30.75
C GLU A 47 -10.47 23.64 30.03
N ARG A 48 -11.46 23.28 30.85
CA ARG A 48 -12.79 23.88 30.89
C ARG A 48 -12.70 25.38 31.25
N ARG A 49 -13.34 26.26 30.47
CA ARG A 49 -13.87 27.54 30.97
C ARG A 49 -15.23 27.89 30.36
N ALA A 50 -16.19 27.92 31.28
CA ALA A 50 -17.36 28.79 31.43
C ALA A 50 -18.04 29.42 30.19
N CYS A 51 -19.31 29.03 30.06
CA CYS A 51 -20.35 29.72 29.34
C CYS A 51 -20.81 30.95 30.15
N VAL A 52 -20.70 32.16 29.59
CA VAL A 52 -21.48 33.33 30.01
C VAL A 52 -21.66 34.27 28.80
N GLY A 53 -22.90 34.61 28.45
CA GLY A 53 -23.21 35.71 27.53
C GLY A 53 -24.25 35.42 26.44
N LEU A 54 -25.54 35.40 26.80
CA LEU A 54 -26.62 35.96 25.97
C LEU A 54 -26.77 37.44 26.38
N PRO A 55 -27.40 38.38 25.60
CA PRO A 55 -28.37 38.22 24.49
C PRO A 55 -27.93 39.04 23.24
N LEU A 56 -28.61 39.13 22.09
CA LEU A 56 -29.95 39.69 21.85
C LEU A 56 -30.22 39.67 20.32
N ILE A 57 -31.32 39.03 19.92
CA ILE A 57 -32.25 39.37 18.83
C ILE A 57 -31.66 39.87 17.48
N GLN A 58 -31.86 39.08 16.42
CA GLN A 58 -32.51 39.58 15.20
C GLN A 58 -33.24 38.47 14.42
N ARG A 59 -34.52 38.38 14.74
CA ARG A 59 -35.69 38.00 13.94
C ARG A 59 -35.45 38.00 12.41
N ILE A 60 -35.38 36.82 11.79
CA ILE A 60 -35.70 36.62 10.38
C ILE A 60 -36.54 35.35 10.19
N SER A 61 -37.80 35.61 9.86
CA SER A 61 -38.70 34.85 8.99
C SER A 61 -38.83 33.34 9.19
N THR A 62 -39.91 32.96 9.86
CA THR A 62 -40.53 31.64 9.79
C THR A 62 -40.99 31.36 8.35
N ARG A 63 -40.13 30.75 7.53
CA ARG A 63 -40.58 30.05 6.33
C ARG A 63 -40.87 28.60 6.69
N SER A 64 -42.11 28.38 7.11
CA SER A 64 -42.75 27.06 7.19
C SER A 64 -42.44 26.24 5.94
N MET A 65 -41.59 25.23 6.08
CA MET A 65 -41.69 24.03 5.27
C MET A 65 -42.32 22.97 6.16
N ALA A 66 -43.66 23.03 6.20
CA ALA A 66 -44.48 21.91 6.65
C ALA A 66 -44.22 20.74 5.69
N TRP A 67 -43.25 19.89 6.03
CA TRP A 67 -43.21 18.54 5.48
C TRP A 67 -44.29 17.75 6.19
N ASN A 68 -45.34 17.44 5.42
CA ASN A 68 -46.48 16.63 5.82
C ASN A 68 -46.03 15.35 6.55
N MET A 69 -46.24 15.32 7.86
CA MET A 69 -46.40 14.06 8.59
C MET A 69 -47.73 13.45 8.17
N ARG A 70 -47.70 12.56 7.17
CA ARG A 70 -48.77 11.58 6.97
C ARG A 70 -48.29 10.25 7.53
N ALA A 71 -48.84 9.94 8.70
CA ALA A 71 -48.84 8.62 9.30
C ALA A 71 -49.48 7.60 8.34
N GLY A 72 -48.85 6.44 8.21
CA GLY A 72 -49.41 5.30 7.49
C GLY A 72 -48.36 4.24 7.16
N GLY A 73 -48.27 3.22 8.00
CA GLY A 73 -47.61 1.96 7.66
C GLY A 73 -46.47 1.59 8.59
N LEU A 74 -46.75 0.69 9.54
CA LEU A 74 -45.75 -0.20 10.12
C LEU A 74 -45.16 -1.05 8.98
N GLY A 75 -44.18 -0.50 8.28
CA GLY A 75 -43.25 -1.24 7.45
C GLY A 75 -42.09 -1.65 8.34
N MET A 76 -42.14 -2.90 8.78
CA MET A 76 -41.08 -3.64 9.46
C MET A 76 -39.70 -3.06 9.13
N VAL A 77 -39.00 -2.56 10.15
CA VAL A 77 -37.58 -2.23 10.07
C VAL A 77 -36.89 -3.51 9.62
N GLY A 78 -36.69 -3.63 8.31
CA GLY A 78 -35.72 -4.56 7.77
C GLY A 78 -34.41 -4.12 8.37
N VAL A 79 -34.03 -4.77 9.47
CA VAL A 79 -32.65 -4.85 9.92
C VAL A 79 -31.92 -5.54 8.78
N GLY A 80 -31.64 -4.76 7.73
CA GLY A 80 -30.72 -5.11 6.69
C GLY A 80 -29.45 -5.38 7.45
N ARG A 81 -29.13 -6.68 7.57
CA ARG A 81 -27.85 -7.12 8.10
C ARG A 81 -26.83 -6.23 7.40
N ARG A 82 -26.15 -5.38 8.16
CA ARG A 82 -24.93 -4.72 7.70
C ARG A 82 -23.98 -5.88 7.45
N GLY A 83 -24.09 -6.47 6.27
CA GLY A 83 -23.19 -7.48 5.79
C GLY A 83 -21.87 -6.76 5.62
N TYR A 84 -20.99 -6.91 6.61
CA TYR A 84 -19.57 -6.82 6.35
C TYR A 84 -19.32 -7.66 5.10
N ALA A 85 -18.83 -7.03 4.03
CA ALA A 85 -18.46 -7.72 2.82
C ALA A 85 -17.57 -8.88 3.24
N THR A 86 -18.03 -10.11 3.03
CA THR A 86 -17.19 -11.28 3.26
C THR A 86 -16.00 -11.15 2.34
N ALA A 87 -14.78 -11.16 2.91
CA ALA A 87 -13.54 -11.00 2.16
C ALA A 87 -13.58 -11.95 0.97
N THR A 88 -13.58 -11.39 -0.23
CA THR A 88 -13.59 -12.17 -1.45
C THR A 88 -12.19 -12.72 -1.68
N PRO A 89 -12.03 -13.86 -2.38
CA PRO A 89 -10.71 -14.32 -2.81
C PRO A 89 -9.94 -13.26 -3.63
N ALA A 90 -10.64 -12.34 -4.30
CA ALA A 90 -10.02 -11.19 -4.98
C ALA A 90 -9.41 -10.18 -4.01
N ASP A 91 -10.01 -9.98 -2.84
CA ASP A 91 -9.52 -9.01 -1.85
C ASP A 91 -8.13 -9.40 -1.33
N VAL A 92 -7.86 -10.70 -1.16
CA VAL A 92 -6.54 -11.20 -0.74
C VAL A 92 -5.46 -10.83 -1.75
N ILE A 93 -5.72 -11.04 -3.05
CA ILE A 93 -4.76 -10.69 -4.12
C ILE A 93 -4.57 -9.16 -4.18
N ILE A 94 -5.64 -8.40 -3.94
CA ILE A 94 -5.58 -6.93 -3.93
C ILE A 94 -4.78 -6.41 -2.73
N GLU A 95 -4.84 -7.09 -1.59
CA GLU A 95 -4.01 -6.81 -0.42
C GLU A 95 -2.53 -7.02 -0.75
N ASP A 96 -2.16 -8.18 -1.30
CA ASP A 96 -0.78 -8.49 -1.72
C ASP A 96 -0.23 -7.45 -2.72
N LEU A 97 -1.04 -7.09 -3.73
CA LEU A 97 -0.68 -6.07 -4.70
C LEU A 97 -0.54 -4.68 -4.09
N THR A 98 -1.35 -4.36 -3.09
CA THR A 98 -1.31 -3.05 -2.42
C THR A 98 -0.12 -2.96 -1.48
N GLU A 99 0.27 -4.05 -0.83
CA GLU A 99 1.49 -4.14 -0.03
C GLU A 99 2.72 -3.96 -0.92
N GLN A 100 2.84 -4.71 -2.02
CA GLN A 100 3.95 -4.56 -2.97
C GLN A 100 3.98 -3.16 -3.61
N TYR A 101 2.81 -2.56 -3.89
CA TYR A 101 2.73 -1.18 -4.36
C TYR A 101 3.28 -0.18 -3.32
N SER A 102 3.04 -0.42 -2.03
CA SER A 102 3.56 0.46 -0.97
C SER A 102 5.09 0.41 -0.92
N VAL A 103 5.67 -0.80 -0.98
CA VAL A 103 7.13 -0.98 -1.09
C VAL A 103 7.71 -0.28 -2.32
N ALA A 104 7.12 -0.52 -3.49
CA ALA A 104 7.60 0.09 -4.73
C ALA A 104 7.47 1.63 -4.73
N ARG A 105 6.46 2.17 -4.04
CA ARG A 105 6.26 3.61 -3.88
C ARG A 105 7.30 4.23 -2.95
N ASP A 106 7.62 3.57 -1.84
CA ASP A 106 8.62 4.04 -0.89
C ASP A 106 10.00 4.12 -1.56
N GLU A 107 10.38 3.09 -2.33
CA GLU A 107 11.64 3.09 -3.10
C GLU A 107 11.65 4.18 -4.18
N PHE A 108 10.52 4.44 -4.85
CA PHE A 108 10.41 5.56 -5.79
C PHE A 108 10.59 6.92 -5.10
N GLU A 109 10.04 7.10 -3.90
CA GLU A 109 10.19 8.33 -3.12
C GLU A 109 11.66 8.55 -2.76
N ILE A 110 12.34 7.53 -2.24
CA ILE A 110 13.78 7.55 -1.96
C ILE A 110 14.57 7.92 -3.21
N ALA A 111 14.32 7.23 -4.33
CA ALA A 111 15.00 7.49 -5.59
C ALA A 111 14.79 8.93 -6.10
N SER A 112 13.59 9.48 -5.92
CA SER A 112 13.25 10.85 -6.34
C SER A 112 13.97 11.91 -5.48
N GLU A 113 14.08 11.67 -4.18
CA GLU A 113 14.81 12.56 -3.27
C GLU A 113 16.30 12.53 -3.54
N GLU A 114 16.87 11.34 -3.72
CA GLU A 114 18.31 11.16 -3.93
C GLU A 114 18.76 11.69 -5.29
N THR A 115 17.92 11.54 -6.32
CA THR A 115 18.13 12.20 -7.63
C THR A 115 18.09 13.72 -7.48
N THR A 116 17.14 14.28 -6.74
CA THR A 116 17.07 15.73 -6.49
C THR A 116 18.29 16.25 -5.73
N LYS A 117 18.85 15.44 -4.82
CA LYS A 117 20.06 15.76 -4.04
C LYS A 117 21.35 15.54 -4.84
N ASN A 118 21.29 14.96 -6.04
CA ASN A 118 22.46 14.53 -6.82
C ASN A 118 23.44 13.69 -5.98
N SER A 119 22.91 12.76 -5.19
CA SER A 119 23.75 11.89 -4.37
C SER A 119 24.41 10.80 -5.22
N VAL A 120 25.46 10.18 -4.67
CA VAL A 120 26.15 9.05 -5.32
C VAL A 120 25.25 7.81 -5.38
N TYR A 121 24.25 7.70 -4.50
CA TYR A 121 23.34 6.55 -4.40
C TYR A 121 22.14 6.65 -5.35
N ALA A 122 21.91 7.84 -5.93
CA ALA A 122 20.76 8.10 -6.81
C ALA A 122 20.62 7.11 -7.98
N ALA A 123 21.72 6.53 -8.48
CA ALA A 123 21.67 5.53 -9.54
C ALA A 123 21.14 4.17 -9.04
N ASP A 124 21.61 3.74 -7.87
CA ASP A 124 21.23 2.46 -7.27
C ASP A 124 19.77 2.51 -6.77
N ASP A 125 19.35 3.64 -6.19
CA ASP A 125 17.97 3.81 -5.70
C ASP A 125 16.96 3.83 -6.87
N ARG A 126 17.30 4.47 -8.00
CA ARG A 126 16.50 4.40 -9.23
C ARG A 126 16.37 2.97 -9.73
N ALA A 127 17.44 2.19 -9.67
CA ALA A 127 17.41 0.78 -10.06
C ALA A 127 16.54 -0.05 -9.11
N ALA A 128 16.58 0.22 -7.79
CA ALA A 128 15.73 -0.42 -6.80
C ALA A 128 14.25 -0.14 -7.06
N ALA A 129 13.88 1.13 -7.31
CA ALA A 129 12.51 1.51 -7.67
C ALA A 129 12.02 0.82 -8.95
N ALA A 130 12.87 0.71 -9.97
CA ALA A 130 12.55 0.00 -11.21
C ALA A 130 12.38 -1.51 -10.99
N GLU A 131 13.17 -2.13 -10.11
CA GLU A 131 13.05 -3.54 -9.76
C GLU A 131 11.73 -3.85 -9.03
N GLU A 132 11.40 -3.06 -8.01
CA GLU A 132 10.15 -3.26 -7.25
C GLU A 132 8.92 -2.99 -8.12
N LEU A 133 8.98 -2.00 -9.02
CA LEU A 133 7.95 -1.81 -10.04
C LEU A 133 7.82 -3.03 -10.96
N ARG A 134 8.94 -3.63 -11.39
CA ARG A 134 8.92 -4.86 -12.20
C ARG A 134 8.22 -6.00 -11.46
N LYS A 135 8.52 -6.21 -10.17
CA LYS A 135 7.85 -7.21 -9.32
C LYS A 135 6.35 -6.95 -9.24
N LEU A 136 5.96 -5.69 -9.00
CA LEU A 136 4.55 -5.30 -8.98
C LEU A 136 3.84 -5.60 -10.31
N LYS A 137 4.47 -5.31 -11.45
CA LYS A 137 3.92 -5.61 -12.78
C LYS A 137 3.76 -7.09 -13.06
N GLU A 138 4.70 -7.91 -12.57
CA GLU A 138 4.64 -9.36 -12.69
C GLU A 138 3.47 -9.93 -11.85
N MET A 139 3.35 -9.51 -10.59
CA MET A 139 2.22 -9.86 -9.73
C MET A 139 0.89 -9.38 -10.33
N TYR A 140 0.84 -8.14 -10.82
CA TYR A 140 -0.36 -7.59 -11.43
C TYR A 140 -0.74 -8.33 -12.72
N GLY A 141 0.24 -8.65 -13.57
CA GLY A 141 0.04 -9.40 -14.81
C GLY A 141 -0.50 -10.81 -14.58
N THR A 142 0.01 -11.50 -13.56
CA THR A 142 -0.53 -12.81 -13.16
C THR A 142 -1.94 -12.69 -12.55
N ALA A 143 -2.19 -11.64 -11.77
CA ALA A 143 -3.49 -11.39 -11.15
C ALA A 143 -4.60 -11.08 -12.18
N ILE A 144 -4.31 -10.28 -13.21
CA ILE A 144 -5.30 -9.96 -14.26
C ILE A 144 -5.64 -11.14 -15.17
N ALA A 145 -4.75 -12.14 -15.29
CA ALA A 145 -5.01 -13.37 -16.02
C ALA A 145 -5.90 -14.35 -15.26
N GLY A 146 -6.14 -14.11 -13.96
CA GLY A 146 -6.98 -14.93 -13.10
C GLY A 146 -8.48 -14.63 -13.21
N GLU A 147 -9.28 -15.38 -12.46
CA GLU A 147 -10.75 -15.29 -12.45
C GLU A 147 -11.28 -13.90 -12.06
N HIS A 148 -10.52 -13.15 -11.24
CA HIS A 148 -10.92 -11.85 -10.71
C HIS A 148 -10.22 -10.66 -11.40
N GLY A 149 -9.67 -10.87 -12.59
CA GLY A 149 -8.82 -9.89 -13.25
C GLY A 149 -9.48 -8.52 -13.49
N GLU A 150 -10.78 -8.47 -13.82
CA GLU A 150 -11.49 -7.21 -14.01
C GLU A 150 -11.59 -6.36 -12.74
N GLU A 151 -11.85 -6.99 -11.60
CA GLU A 151 -11.96 -6.29 -10.31
C GLU A 151 -10.61 -5.75 -9.87
N ILE A 152 -9.57 -6.57 -10.02
CA ILE A 152 -8.18 -6.20 -9.71
C ILE A 152 -7.73 -5.05 -10.61
N GLN A 153 -8.03 -5.11 -11.91
CA GLN A 153 -7.72 -4.05 -12.87
C GLN A 153 -8.38 -2.72 -12.49
N ARG A 154 -9.65 -2.74 -12.07
CA ARG A 154 -10.37 -1.52 -11.66
C ARG A 154 -9.76 -0.89 -10.41
N ARG A 155 -9.33 -1.70 -9.43
CA ARG A 155 -8.84 -1.21 -8.12
C ARG A 155 -7.35 -0.87 -8.10
N VAL A 156 -6.53 -1.59 -8.85
CA VAL A 156 -5.06 -1.49 -8.79
C VAL A 156 -4.47 -0.92 -10.08
N GLY A 157 -5.15 -1.06 -11.22
CA GLY A 157 -4.59 -0.72 -12.53
C GLY A 157 -4.22 0.75 -12.71
N GLN A 158 -4.97 1.68 -12.11
CA GLN A 158 -4.60 3.11 -12.14
C GLN A 158 -3.29 3.36 -11.39
N ARG A 159 -3.18 2.85 -10.16
CA ARG A 159 -2.01 3.04 -9.29
C ARG A 159 -0.72 2.51 -9.92
N VAL A 160 -0.80 1.34 -10.56
CA VAL A 160 0.35 0.75 -11.28
C VAL A 160 0.80 1.66 -12.41
N ARG A 161 -0.11 2.16 -13.24
CA ARG A 161 0.23 3.07 -14.35
C ARG A 161 0.83 4.38 -13.87
N GLU A 162 0.31 4.95 -12.79
CA GLU A 162 0.85 6.19 -12.21
C GLU A 162 2.31 5.99 -11.75
N LEU A 163 2.59 4.89 -11.07
CA LEU A 163 3.95 4.56 -10.63
C LEU A 163 4.88 4.29 -11.82
N GLU A 164 4.40 3.59 -12.86
CA GLU A 164 5.16 3.37 -14.09
C GLU A 164 5.56 4.68 -14.78
N GLN A 165 4.63 5.63 -14.92
CA GLN A 165 4.94 6.92 -15.50
C GLN A 165 5.89 7.73 -14.61
N GLY A 166 5.75 7.61 -13.28
CA GLY A 166 6.66 8.25 -12.32
C GLY A 166 8.11 7.76 -12.46
N VAL A 167 8.31 6.44 -12.46
CA VAL A 167 9.64 5.83 -12.63
C VAL A 167 10.24 6.19 -13.99
N LEU A 168 9.44 6.13 -15.06
CA LEU A 168 9.91 6.50 -16.40
C LEU A 168 10.36 7.97 -16.48
N ALA A 169 9.59 8.89 -15.88
CA ALA A 169 9.96 10.30 -15.83
C ALA A 169 11.24 10.53 -15.00
N LEU A 170 11.44 9.73 -13.95
CA LEU A 170 12.66 9.80 -13.13
C LEU A 170 13.89 9.31 -13.90
N GLU A 171 13.75 8.23 -14.67
CA GLU A 171 14.81 7.73 -15.56
C GLU A 171 15.16 8.71 -16.68
N GLU A 172 14.17 9.41 -17.23
CA GLU A 172 14.37 10.42 -18.26
C GLU A 172 15.18 11.61 -17.73
N ARG A 173 14.78 12.20 -16.61
CA ARG A 173 15.50 13.33 -15.98
C ARG A 173 16.95 12.98 -15.70
N ALA A 174 17.17 11.82 -15.13
CA ALA A 174 18.52 11.43 -14.79
C ALA A 174 19.38 11.05 -16.01
N ARG A 175 18.78 10.85 -17.20
CA ARG A 175 19.52 10.75 -18.46
C ARG A 175 19.93 12.13 -18.98
N GLU A 176 19.16 13.17 -18.68
CA GLU A 176 19.45 14.56 -19.06
C GLU A 176 20.54 15.18 -18.17
N ASP A 177 20.67 14.75 -16.92
CA ASP A 177 21.65 15.24 -15.95
C ASP A 177 23.08 14.66 -16.11
N HIS A 178 23.29 13.75 -17.07
CA HIS A 178 24.59 13.13 -17.40
C HIS A 178 25.22 13.70 -18.68
#